data_AF-A0A936YVW1-F1
#
_entry.id   AF-A0A936YVW1-F1
#
_cell.length_a   1.000
_cell.length_b   1.000
_cell.length_c   1.000
_cell.angle_alpha   90.00
_cell.angle_beta   90.00
_cell.angle_gamma   90.00
#
_symmetry.space_group_name_H-M   'P 1'
#
loop_
_entity.id
_entity.type
_entity.pdbx_description
1 polymer ?
#
loop_
_entity_poly.entity_id
_entity_poly.type
_entity_poly.pdbx_seq_one_letter_code
_entity_poly.pdbx_strand_id
1 'polypeptide(L)'
;MPADPTEEQAASSEASPQGRTVMILGVSWHSGFCEGWSKAPECASQTAESIDARQFSLHGLWHVGKTYCGVPEALKAQDKQRKWLDMPELALDDDVKAELVRAMPGARSGLDRHEWIKHGTCSGDLAVDYYAQSLRLLDTLNGSAVQELFERNLGKALGESEIKAAFEQALGSGAGDKVRMRCRKDGDRQVITGLTIGLGKGDGSEADLRALVAAAGTTKFGCPEGIVDEAGLQ
;
A
#
# COMPACT_ATOMS: atom_id res chain seq x y z
N MET A 1 -4.94 10.99 -6.45
CA MET A 1 -4.12 9.78 -6.27
C MET A 1 -2.88 9.82 -7.17
N PRO A 2 -1.66 9.74 -6.59
CA PRO A 2 -0.43 9.57 -7.35
C PRO A 2 -0.47 8.24 -8.10
N ALA A 3 0.31 8.14 -9.17
CA ALA A 3 0.40 6.92 -9.97
C ALA A 3 1.02 5.78 -9.16
N ASP A 4 0.60 4.55 -9.44
CA ASP A 4 1.23 3.34 -8.90
C ASP A 4 2.72 3.31 -9.24
N PRO A 5 3.60 3.04 -8.27
CA PRO A 5 5.04 2.90 -8.51
C PRO A 5 5.39 1.67 -9.37
N THR A 6 4.40 0.88 -9.81
CA THR A 6 4.59 -0.29 -10.69
C THR A 6 5.23 0.06 -12.03
N GLU A 7 5.13 1.32 -12.51
CA GLU A 7 5.83 1.76 -13.73
C GLU A 7 7.33 2.03 -13.50
N GLU A 8 7.74 2.47 -12.31
CA GLU A 8 9.14 2.79 -12.01
C GLU A 8 9.98 1.55 -11.60
N GLN A 9 9.30 0.42 -11.35
CA GLN A 9 9.90 -0.81 -10.81
C GLN A 9 10.27 -1.86 -11.86
N ALA A 10 10.08 -1.57 -13.16
CA ALA A 10 10.46 -2.49 -14.24
C ALA A 10 11.99 -2.62 -14.46
N ALA A 11 12.82 -1.80 -13.80
CA ALA A 11 14.23 -1.62 -14.15
C ALA A 11 15.28 -2.25 -13.20
N SER A 12 14.91 -3.01 -12.16
CA SER A 12 15.92 -3.73 -11.38
C SER A 12 15.43 -5.10 -10.88
N SER A 13 15.30 -6.04 -11.81
CA SER A 13 15.26 -7.47 -11.47
C SER A 13 16.56 -8.14 -11.91
N GLU A 14 17.64 -7.94 -11.14
CA GLU A 14 18.73 -8.91 -11.17
C GLU A 14 18.41 -10.01 -10.17
N ALA A 15 18.47 -11.26 -10.63
CA ALA A 15 18.30 -12.44 -9.81
C ALA A 15 19.46 -12.52 -8.81
N SER A 16 19.23 -12.03 -7.61
CA SER A 16 20.07 -12.31 -6.46
C SER A 16 19.76 -13.72 -5.92
N PRO A 17 20.69 -14.39 -5.21
CA PRO A 17 20.40 -15.61 -4.45
C PRO A 17 19.29 -15.41 -3.39
N GLN A 18 18.89 -14.16 -3.14
CA GLN A 18 17.92 -13.72 -2.16
C GLN A 18 16.53 -13.51 -2.79
N GLY A 19 15.72 -14.57 -2.90
CA GLY A 19 14.28 -14.48 -3.21
C GLY A 19 13.90 -13.83 -4.56
N ARG A 20 12.61 -13.80 -4.88
CA ARG A 20 12.08 -13.08 -6.06
C ARG A 20 10.76 -12.42 -5.72
N THR A 21 10.70 -11.11 -5.86
CA THR A 21 9.45 -10.35 -5.71
C THR A 21 8.51 -10.64 -6.88
N VAL A 22 7.29 -11.06 -6.57
CA VAL A 22 6.21 -11.33 -7.53
C VAL A 22 4.99 -10.47 -7.29
N MET A 23 4.81 -9.98 -6.06
CA MET A 23 3.77 -9.03 -5.69
C MET A 23 4.36 -7.90 -4.85
N ILE A 24 3.64 -6.78 -4.80
CA ILE A 24 3.97 -5.63 -3.97
C ILE A 24 2.73 -5.21 -3.21
N LEU A 25 2.83 -5.17 -1.88
CA LEU A 25 1.82 -4.55 -1.04
C LEU A 25 2.12 -3.06 -0.93
N GLY A 26 1.21 -2.24 -1.43
CA GLY A 26 1.23 -0.79 -1.28
C GLY A 26 0.39 -0.38 -0.07
N VAL A 27 0.99 0.37 0.85
CA VAL A 27 0.30 0.96 2.00
C VAL A 27 0.59 2.45 2.10
N SER A 28 -0.37 3.21 2.61
CA SER A 28 -0.27 4.66 2.76
C SER A 28 -0.28 5.04 4.24
N TRP A 29 0.58 5.99 4.61
CA TRP A 29 0.37 6.76 5.82
C TRP A 29 -0.56 7.92 5.43
N HIS A 30 -1.84 7.83 5.77
CA HIS A 30 -2.86 8.59 5.05
C HIS A 30 -2.76 10.09 5.31
N SER A 31 -2.40 10.50 6.52
CA SER A 31 -2.17 11.92 6.86
C SER A 31 -1.10 12.57 5.96
N GLY A 32 0.07 11.92 5.82
CA GLY A 32 1.11 12.45 4.94
C GLY A 32 0.74 12.38 3.45
N PHE A 33 -0.12 11.43 3.04
CA PHE A 33 -0.72 11.45 1.71
C PHE A 33 -1.62 12.69 1.53
N CYS A 34 -2.41 13.05 2.54
CA CYS A 34 -3.38 14.13 2.49
C CYS A 34 -2.77 15.53 2.38
N GLU A 35 -1.54 15.75 2.84
CA GLU A 35 -0.79 16.97 2.54
C GLU A 35 -0.70 17.24 1.04
N GLY A 36 -0.64 16.16 0.27
CA GLY A 36 -0.58 16.22 -1.16
C GLY A 36 -1.91 16.39 -1.89
N TRP A 37 -3.02 16.10 -1.21
CA TRP A 37 -4.33 15.84 -1.79
C TRP A 37 -5.46 16.30 -0.87
N SER A 38 -5.28 17.43 -0.19
CA SER A 38 -6.18 17.91 0.87
C SER A 38 -7.65 18.07 0.48
N LYS A 39 -7.94 18.22 -0.82
CA LYS A 39 -9.30 18.34 -1.36
C LYS A 39 -9.96 17.00 -1.68
N ALA A 40 -9.25 15.88 -1.57
CA ALA A 40 -9.82 14.57 -1.83
C ALA A 40 -10.88 14.25 -0.74
N PRO A 41 -12.01 13.61 -1.10
CA PRO A 41 -13.07 13.26 -0.16
C PRO A 41 -12.60 12.51 1.09
N GLU A 42 -11.62 11.63 0.94
CA GLU A 42 -11.01 10.88 2.04
C GLU A 42 -10.19 11.76 3.00
N CYS A 43 -9.53 12.79 2.48
CA CYS A 43 -8.70 13.70 3.27
C CYS A 43 -9.51 14.80 3.97
N ALA A 44 -10.56 15.29 3.32
CA ALA A 44 -11.36 16.40 3.84
C ALA A 44 -12.09 16.07 5.16
N SER A 45 -12.31 14.78 5.46
CA SER A 45 -12.98 14.32 6.67
C SER A 45 -12.06 13.69 7.71
N GLN A 46 -10.74 13.68 7.49
CA GLN A 46 -9.81 13.05 8.43
C GLN A 46 -9.69 13.88 9.71
N THR A 47 -9.70 13.18 10.86
CA THR A 47 -9.45 13.73 12.19
C THR A 47 -8.36 12.93 12.90
N ALA A 48 -7.86 13.43 14.03
CA ALA A 48 -6.84 12.73 14.82
C ALA A 48 -7.31 11.37 15.38
N GLU A 49 -8.63 11.17 15.51
CA GLU A 49 -9.27 9.93 15.95
C GLU A 49 -9.61 9.00 14.79
N SER A 50 -9.42 9.44 13.54
CA SER A 50 -9.66 8.61 12.38
C SER A 50 -8.63 7.48 12.33
N ILE A 51 -9.07 6.28 11.98
CA ILE A 51 -8.24 5.08 11.97
C ILE A 51 -7.00 5.29 11.07
N ASP A 52 -7.20 5.88 9.90
CA ASP A 52 -6.19 6.20 8.90
C ASP A 52 -5.22 7.33 9.31
N ALA A 53 -5.44 7.97 10.46
CA ALA A 53 -4.47 8.88 11.10
C ALA A 53 -3.56 8.19 12.13
N ARG A 54 -3.85 6.93 12.47
CA ARG A 54 -3.12 6.16 13.49
C ARG A 54 -2.48 4.89 12.96
N GLN A 55 -2.93 4.38 11.82
CA GLN A 55 -2.38 3.19 11.20
C GLN A 55 -2.28 3.30 9.68
N PHE A 56 -1.61 2.33 9.05
CA PHE A 56 -1.51 2.29 7.61
C PHE A 56 -2.86 1.99 6.96
N SER A 57 -3.11 2.63 5.82
CA SER A 57 -4.24 2.34 4.94
C SER A 57 -3.80 1.49 3.74
N LEU A 58 -4.66 0.59 3.29
CA LEU A 58 -4.45 -0.16 2.06
C LEU A 58 -4.40 0.80 0.87
N HIS A 59 -3.35 0.70 0.06
CA HIS A 59 -3.33 1.30 -1.27
C HIS A 59 -3.70 0.23 -2.31
N GLY A 60 -3.00 -0.91 -2.32
CA GLY A 60 -3.26 -1.99 -3.26
C GLY A 60 -2.28 -3.14 -3.14
N LEU A 61 -2.53 -4.22 -3.89
CA LEU A 61 -1.71 -5.42 -3.97
C LEU A 61 -1.43 -5.74 -5.44
N TRP A 62 -0.17 -5.60 -5.88
CA TRP A 62 0.13 -5.54 -7.30
C TRP A 62 1.03 -6.69 -7.76
N HIS A 63 0.64 -7.39 -8.81
CA HIS A 63 1.53 -8.35 -9.47
C HIS A 63 2.58 -7.62 -10.31
N VAL A 64 3.87 -7.90 -10.03
CA VAL A 64 4.98 -7.23 -10.71
C VAL A 64 4.92 -7.48 -12.22
N GLY A 65 4.93 -6.39 -13.00
CA GLY A 65 4.96 -6.42 -14.45
C GLY A 65 3.63 -6.76 -15.13
N LYS A 66 2.51 -6.75 -14.41
CA LYS A 66 1.18 -7.02 -14.96
C LYS A 66 0.21 -5.90 -14.64
N THR A 67 -0.53 -5.43 -15.63
CA THR A 67 -1.67 -4.52 -15.44
C THR A 67 -2.79 -4.84 -16.43
N TYR A 68 -4.02 -4.50 -16.06
CA TYR A 68 -5.23 -4.61 -16.90
C TYR A 68 -5.44 -5.98 -17.54
N CYS A 69 -5.23 -7.06 -16.79
CA CYS A 69 -5.37 -8.43 -17.29
C CYS A 69 -6.84 -8.76 -17.59
N GLY A 70 -7.15 -9.10 -18.84
CA GLY A 70 -8.52 -9.45 -19.25
C GLY A 70 -9.53 -8.30 -19.21
N VAL A 71 -9.08 -7.04 -19.06
CA VAL A 71 -9.97 -5.88 -18.93
C VAL A 71 -10.40 -5.34 -20.31
N PRO A 72 -11.68 -5.02 -20.54
CA PRO A 72 -12.15 -4.32 -21.74
C PRO A 72 -11.54 -2.92 -21.90
N GLU A 73 -11.19 -2.52 -23.13
CA GLU A 73 -10.59 -1.20 -23.41
C GLU A 73 -11.43 -0.01 -22.91
N ALA A 74 -12.76 -0.12 -22.94
CA ALA A 74 -13.64 0.92 -22.40
C ALA A 74 -13.42 1.16 -20.90
N LEU A 75 -13.27 0.09 -20.10
CA LEU A 75 -12.97 0.20 -18.68
C LEU A 75 -11.56 0.73 -18.44
N LYS A 76 -10.56 0.30 -19.22
CA LYS A 76 -9.20 0.87 -19.14
C LYS A 76 -9.20 2.38 -19.44
N ALA A 77 -10.02 2.82 -20.39
CA ALA A 77 -10.14 4.24 -20.74
C ALA A 77 -10.84 5.05 -19.64
N GLN A 78 -11.88 4.50 -19.00
CA GLN A 78 -12.52 5.12 -17.83
C GLN A 78 -11.56 5.23 -16.65
N ASP A 79 -10.80 4.15 -16.39
CA ASP A 79 -9.79 4.09 -15.35
C ASP A 79 -8.72 5.18 -15.52
N LYS A 80 -8.15 5.30 -16.72
CA LYS A 80 -7.15 6.34 -17.06
C LYS A 80 -7.70 7.76 -16.95
N GLN A 81 -9.01 7.94 -17.14
CA GLN A 81 -9.71 9.23 -16.96
C GLN A 81 -10.03 9.53 -15.49
N ARG A 82 -9.69 8.65 -14.54
CA ARG A 82 -10.02 8.76 -13.12
C ARG A 82 -11.52 8.84 -12.83
N LYS A 83 -12.35 8.30 -13.72
CA LYS A 83 -13.81 8.18 -13.56
C LYS A 83 -14.15 6.92 -12.80
N TRP A 84 -13.49 6.69 -11.67
CA TRP A 84 -13.53 5.39 -11.00
C TRP A 84 -14.90 5.08 -10.40
N LEU A 85 -15.58 6.09 -9.87
CA LEU A 85 -16.95 5.95 -9.36
C LEU A 85 -17.99 5.67 -10.47
N ASP A 86 -17.65 5.90 -11.74
CA ASP A 86 -18.50 5.56 -12.89
C ASP A 86 -18.23 4.13 -13.39
N MET A 87 -17.18 3.45 -12.91
CA MET A 87 -16.91 2.05 -13.21
C MET A 87 -17.84 1.13 -12.39
N PRO A 88 -18.09 -0.12 -12.87
CA PRO A 88 -18.91 -1.08 -12.14
C PRO A 88 -18.48 -1.26 -10.69
N GLU A 89 -19.46 -1.38 -9.80
CA GLU A 89 -19.20 -1.73 -8.41
C GLU A 89 -18.65 -3.16 -8.31
N LEU A 90 -17.77 -3.37 -7.34
CA LEU A 90 -17.19 -4.67 -7.08
C LEU A 90 -18.21 -5.59 -6.41
N ALA A 91 -18.31 -6.83 -6.89
CA ALA A 91 -19.05 -7.87 -6.20
C ALA A 91 -18.22 -8.36 -5.01
N LEU A 92 -18.48 -7.78 -3.84
CA LEU A 92 -17.86 -8.11 -2.55
C LEU A 92 -18.94 -8.53 -1.57
N ASP A 93 -18.60 -9.43 -0.66
CA ASP A 93 -19.44 -9.73 0.50
C ASP A 93 -19.52 -8.49 1.42
N ASP A 94 -20.63 -8.36 2.16
CA ASP A 94 -20.92 -7.15 2.96
C ASP A 94 -19.84 -6.88 4.01
N ASP A 95 -19.26 -7.92 4.61
CA ASP A 95 -18.19 -7.84 5.59
C ASP A 95 -16.88 -7.36 4.97
N VAL A 96 -16.46 -7.97 3.85
CA VAL A 96 -15.27 -7.56 3.08
C VAL A 96 -15.41 -6.12 2.60
N LYS A 97 -16.58 -5.74 2.10
CA LYS A 97 -16.87 -4.36 1.66
C LYS A 97 -16.78 -3.38 2.83
N ALA A 98 -17.38 -3.70 3.97
CA ALA A 98 -17.35 -2.84 5.16
C ALA A 98 -15.92 -2.69 5.70
N GLU A 99 -15.12 -3.75 5.69
CA GLU A 99 -13.72 -3.70 6.10
C GLU A 99 -12.85 -2.93 5.11
N LEU A 100 -13.03 -3.14 3.80
CA LEU A 100 -12.32 -2.42 2.76
C LEU A 100 -12.53 -0.91 2.85
N VAL A 101 -13.76 -0.45 3.06
CA VAL A 101 -14.06 0.99 3.22
C VAL A 101 -13.38 1.59 4.46
N ARG A 102 -13.18 0.81 5.53
CA ARG A 102 -12.42 1.26 6.71
C ARG A 102 -10.92 1.28 6.46
N ALA A 103 -10.40 0.27 5.77
CA ALA A 103 -8.97 0.08 5.54
C ALA A 103 -8.41 0.90 4.37
N MET A 104 -9.25 1.30 3.42
CA MET A 104 -8.90 2.05 2.21
C MET A 104 -9.75 3.32 2.12
N PRO A 105 -9.34 4.44 2.78
CA PRO A 105 -10.09 5.70 2.72
C PRO A 105 -10.36 6.16 1.28
N GLY A 106 -9.42 5.91 0.37
CA GLY A 106 -9.52 6.21 -1.06
C GLY A 106 -10.68 5.53 -1.79
N ALA A 107 -11.34 4.51 -1.23
CA ALA A 107 -12.55 3.92 -1.78
C ALA A 107 -13.69 4.95 -1.91
N ARG A 108 -13.68 6.02 -1.09
CA ARG A 108 -14.58 7.18 -1.25
C ARG A 108 -14.43 7.89 -2.60
N SER A 109 -13.24 7.79 -3.19
CA SER A 109 -12.91 8.31 -4.52
C SER A 109 -12.94 7.22 -5.60
N GLY A 110 -13.30 5.99 -5.25
CA GLY A 110 -13.32 4.83 -6.15
C GLY A 110 -11.97 4.13 -6.33
N LEU A 111 -11.01 4.32 -5.40
CA LEU A 111 -9.69 3.68 -5.48
C LEU A 111 -9.79 2.15 -5.54
N ASP A 112 -10.71 1.54 -4.80
CA ASP A 112 -10.99 0.10 -4.85
C ASP A 112 -11.29 -0.40 -6.28
N ARG A 113 -12.00 0.40 -7.07
CA ARG A 113 -12.31 0.04 -8.45
C ARG A 113 -11.09 0.21 -9.36
N HIS A 114 -10.29 1.26 -9.14
CA HIS A 114 -9.01 1.46 -9.82
C HIS A 114 -8.07 0.28 -9.59
N GLU A 115 -7.83 -0.05 -8.32
CA GLU A 115 -6.91 -1.09 -7.89
C GLU A 115 -7.34 -2.46 -8.41
N TRP A 116 -8.64 -2.75 -8.38
CA TRP A 116 -9.17 -3.97 -8.96
C TRP A 116 -8.94 -4.04 -10.48
N ILE A 117 -9.38 -3.01 -11.22
CA ILE A 117 -9.32 -3.01 -12.68
C ILE A 117 -7.88 -3.00 -13.19
N LYS A 118 -7.00 -2.21 -12.58
CA LYS A 118 -5.62 -2.10 -13.04
C LYS A 118 -4.76 -3.26 -12.58
N HIS A 119 -4.94 -3.77 -11.36
CA HIS A 119 -4.02 -4.74 -10.76
C HIS A 119 -4.70 -6.02 -10.31
N GLY A 120 -5.83 -5.93 -9.62
CA GLY A 120 -6.55 -7.07 -9.05
C GLY A 120 -6.95 -8.11 -10.09
N THR A 121 -7.39 -7.71 -11.29
CA THR A 121 -7.73 -8.67 -12.36
C THR A 121 -6.54 -9.52 -12.83
N CYS A 122 -5.31 -9.15 -12.49
CA CYS A 122 -4.10 -9.91 -12.80
C CYS A 122 -3.79 -11.03 -11.81
N SER A 123 -4.49 -11.12 -10.67
CA SER A 123 -4.31 -12.20 -9.70
C SER A 123 -4.91 -13.53 -10.19
N GLY A 124 -5.99 -13.45 -10.98
CA GLY A 124 -6.77 -14.61 -11.40
C GLY A 124 -7.86 -15.01 -10.41
N ASP A 125 -8.03 -14.24 -9.33
CA ASP A 125 -9.04 -14.47 -8.29
C ASP A 125 -10.34 -13.72 -8.58
N LEU A 126 -11.33 -13.90 -7.68
CA LEU A 126 -12.46 -13.00 -7.56
C LEU A 126 -12.07 -11.75 -6.76
N ALA A 127 -12.78 -10.64 -6.98
CA ALA A 127 -12.53 -9.39 -6.25
C ALA A 127 -12.62 -9.56 -4.73
N VAL A 128 -13.57 -10.36 -4.26
CA VAL A 128 -13.76 -10.67 -2.84
C VAL A 128 -12.52 -11.35 -2.23
N ASP A 129 -11.93 -12.33 -2.92
CA ASP A 129 -10.76 -13.07 -2.43
C ASP A 129 -9.50 -12.19 -2.46
N TYR A 130 -9.32 -11.40 -3.53
CA TYR A 130 -8.22 -10.44 -3.66
C TYR A 130 -8.23 -9.40 -2.54
N TYR A 131 -9.40 -8.83 -2.24
CA TYR A 131 -9.52 -7.85 -1.16
C TYR A 131 -9.44 -8.49 0.22
N ALA A 132 -10.02 -9.67 0.43
CA ALA A 132 -9.85 -10.41 1.68
C ALA A 132 -8.38 -10.72 1.96
N GLN A 133 -7.60 -11.12 0.96
CA GLN A 133 -6.15 -11.30 1.11
C GLN A 133 -5.45 -9.98 1.42
N SER A 134 -5.74 -8.92 0.65
CA SER A 134 -5.12 -7.60 0.84
C SER A 134 -5.35 -7.06 2.25
N LEU A 135 -6.56 -7.26 2.79
CA LEU A 135 -6.94 -6.86 4.15
C LEU A 135 -6.20 -7.67 5.22
N ARG A 136 -6.08 -9.00 5.08
CA ARG A 136 -5.29 -9.84 6.00
C ARG A 136 -3.82 -9.43 6.06
N LEU A 137 -3.23 -9.08 4.91
CA LEU A 137 -1.85 -8.60 4.85
C LEU A 137 -1.69 -7.24 5.52
N LEU A 138 -2.64 -6.32 5.31
CA LEU A 138 -2.65 -5.03 6.00
C LEU A 138 -2.81 -5.20 7.52
N ASP A 139 -3.73 -6.05 7.96
CA ASP A 139 -3.99 -6.32 9.38
C ASP A 139 -2.73 -6.86 10.08
N THR A 140 -2.02 -7.78 9.42
CA THR A 140 -0.73 -8.28 9.94
C THR A 140 0.30 -7.16 10.08
N LEU A 141 0.36 -6.21 9.15
CA LEU A 141 1.26 -5.06 9.24
C LEU A 141 0.85 -4.11 10.37
N ASN A 142 -0.45 -3.81 10.48
CA ASN A 142 -1.00 -2.88 11.48
C ASN A 142 -0.98 -3.46 12.90
N GLY A 143 -0.99 -4.78 13.06
CA GLY A 143 -0.79 -5.47 14.34
C GLY A 143 0.69 -5.68 14.72
N SER A 144 1.64 -5.01 14.05
CA SER A 144 3.07 -5.25 14.22
C SER A 144 3.83 -4.05 14.79
N ALA A 145 5.09 -4.28 15.17
CA ALA A 145 6.01 -3.23 15.62
C ALA A 145 6.20 -2.09 14.60
N VAL A 146 5.89 -2.31 13.31
CA VAL A 146 5.97 -1.27 12.28
C VAL A 146 4.91 -0.19 12.47
N GLN A 147 3.64 -0.56 12.67
CA GLN A 147 2.58 0.42 12.91
C GLN A 147 2.82 1.13 14.24
N GLU A 148 3.18 0.39 15.29
CA GLU A 148 3.46 1.01 16.59
C GLU A 148 4.62 2.02 16.52
N LEU A 149 5.65 1.75 15.69
CA LEU A 149 6.74 2.70 15.45
C LEU A 149 6.21 4.00 14.85
N PHE A 150 5.37 3.93 13.82
CA PHE A 150 4.79 5.10 13.17
C PHE A 150 3.90 5.88 14.14
N GLU A 151 2.99 5.21 14.84
CA GLU A 151 2.08 5.86 15.78
C GLU A 151 2.83 6.58 16.93
N ARG A 152 3.89 5.97 17.49
CA ARG A 152 4.72 6.60 18.53
C ARG A 152 5.52 7.81 18.04
N ASN A 153 5.67 7.96 16.72
CA ASN A 153 6.48 9.01 16.09
C ASN A 153 5.64 10.01 15.27
N LEU A 154 4.33 10.07 15.50
CA LEU A 154 3.48 11.17 15.04
C LEU A 154 4.15 12.54 15.26
N GLY A 155 4.24 13.33 14.19
CA GLY A 155 4.88 14.64 14.14
C GLY A 155 6.42 14.63 14.10
N LYS A 156 7.07 13.46 14.10
CA LYS A 156 8.53 13.31 14.16
C LYS A 156 9.09 12.65 12.91
N ALA A 157 10.39 12.85 12.67
CA ALA A 157 11.11 12.17 11.60
C ALA A 157 11.39 10.71 11.97
N LEU A 158 11.25 9.82 10.99
CA LEU A 158 11.73 8.44 11.02
C LEU A 158 12.69 8.19 9.88
N GLY A 159 13.81 7.54 10.21
CA GLY A 159 14.84 7.16 9.24
C GLY A 159 14.73 5.71 8.76
N GLU A 160 15.47 5.41 7.67
CA GLU A 160 15.59 4.07 7.09
C GLU A 160 15.95 3.00 8.13
N SER A 161 16.93 3.25 9.00
CA SER A 161 17.40 2.25 9.97
C SER A 161 16.33 1.84 10.98
N GLU A 162 15.52 2.79 11.44
CA GLU A 162 14.45 2.54 12.42
C GLU A 162 13.32 1.74 11.80
N ILE A 163 12.91 2.12 10.59
CA ILE A 163 11.85 1.43 9.86
C ILE A 163 12.30 0.01 9.51
N LYS A 164 13.52 -0.16 8.99
CA LYS A 164 14.07 -1.49 8.72
C LYS A 164 14.11 -2.34 9.98
N ALA A 165 14.59 -1.81 11.11
CA ALA A 165 14.62 -2.54 12.36
C ALA A 165 13.22 -2.99 12.84
N ALA A 166 12.19 -2.17 12.66
CA ALA A 166 10.82 -2.56 12.98
C ALA A 166 10.30 -3.70 12.08
N PHE A 167 10.66 -3.70 10.79
CA PHE A 167 10.35 -4.82 9.90
C PHE A 167 11.10 -6.10 10.27
N GLU A 168 12.38 -6.00 10.64
CA GLU A 168 13.16 -7.15 11.13
C GLU A 168 12.53 -7.76 12.39
N GLN A 169 12.07 -6.91 13.33
CA GLN A 169 11.38 -7.34 14.55
C GLN A 169 10.04 -8.01 14.23
N ALA A 170 9.24 -7.42 13.34
CA ALA A 170 7.90 -7.88 13.02
C ALA A 170 7.89 -9.16 12.17
N LEU A 171 8.70 -9.19 11.11
CA LEU A 171 8.61 -10.19 10.03
C LEU A 171 9.87 -11.06 9.93
N GLY A 172 10.87 -10.84 10.79
CA GLY A 172 12.09 -11.65 10.86
C GLY A 172 13.23 -11.14 9.98
N SER A 173 14.32 -11.90 10.00
CA SER A 173 15.60 -11.46 9.44
C SER A 173 15.53 -11.18 7.93
N GLY A 174 16.03 -10.02 7.51
CA GLY A 174 16.10 -9.56 6.12
C GLY A 174 14.81 -8.90 5.62
N ALA A 175 13.77 -8.79 6.45
CA ALA A 175 12.51 -8.14 6.09
C ALA A 175 12.66 -6.64 5.80
N GLY A 176 13.56 -5.94 6.51
CA GLY A 176 13.81 -4.52 6.29
C GLY A 176 14.32 -4.21 4.88
N ASP A 177 15.02 -5.15 4.26
CA ASP A 177 15.55 -5.00 2.89
C ASP A 177 14.51 -5.26 1.79
N LYS A 178 13.26 -5.58 2.16
CA LYS A 178 12.14 -5.80 1.23
C LYS A 178 11.21 -4.59 1.12
N VAL A 179 11.54 -3.50 1.81
CA VAL A 179 10.65 -2.35 1.98
C VAL A 179 11.26 -1.12 1.30
N ARG A 180 10.37 -0.31 0.71
CA ARG A 180 10.70 1.02 0.20
C ARG A 180 9.75 2.04 0.81
N MET A 181 10.30 3.12 1.34
CA MET A 181 9.57 4.26 1.85
C MET A 181 9.32 5.28 0.75
N ARG A 182 8.09 5.81 0.75
CA ARG A 182 7.65 6.88 -0.15
C ARG A 182 7.47 8.16 0.67
N CYS A 183 8.11 9.22 0.22
CA CYS A 183 7.94 10.54 0.81
C CYS A 183 7.54 11.56 -0.25
N ARG A 184 7.01 12.69 0.22
CA ARG A 184 6.71 13.86 -0.59
C ARG A 184 7.31 15.10 0.07
N LYS A 185 7.75 16.04 -0.75
CA LYS A 185 8.10 17.38 -0.28
C LYS A 185 6.83 18.18 -0.04
N ASP A 186 6.74 18.78 1.14
CA ASP A 186 5.66 19.65 1.57
C ASP A 186 6.26 20.91 2.21
N GLY A 187 6.28 22.01 1.44
CA GLY A 187 7.08 23.19 1.81
C GLY A 187 8.56 22.81 2.00
N ASP A 188 9.09 23.08 3.20
CA ASP A 188 10.44 22.68 3.62
C ASP A 188 10.48 21.31 4.33
N ARG A 189 9.32 20.69 4.55
CA ARG A 189 9.18 19.36 5.16
C ARG A 189 9.32 18.26 4.11
N GLN A 190 9.75 17.10 4.56
CA GLN A 190 9.69 15.85 3.82
C GLN A 190 8.78 14.90 4.61
N VAL A 191 7.58 14.63 4.10
CA VAL A 191 6.56 13.83 4.79
C VAL A 191 6.50 12.42 4.24
N ILE A 192 6.34 11.43 5.12
CA ILE A 192 6.14 10.04 4.72
C ILE A 192 4.71 9.88 4.25
N THR A 193 4.56 9.36 3.03
CA THR A 193 3.25 9.12 2.39
C THR A 193 2.86 7.64 2.41
N GLY A 194 3.80 6.75 2.70
CA GLY A 194 3.55 5.32 2.81
C GLY A 194 4.75 4.46 2.47
N LEU A 195 4.50 3.15 2.37
CA LEU A 195 5.49 2.13 2.10
C LEU A 195 5.06 1.25 0.92
N THR A 196 6.03 0.61 0.27
CA THR A 196 5.80 -0.55 -0.59
C THR A 196 6.64 -1.71 -0.09
N ILE A 197 6.02 -2.88 0.06
CA ILE A 197 6.62 -4.08 0.63
C ILE A 197 6.65 -5.16 -0.45
N GLY A 198 7.83 -5.67 -0.77
CA GLY A 198 8.01 -6.76 -1.72
C GLY A 198 7.54 -8.08 -1.14
N LEU A 199 6.80 -8.86 -1.93
CA LEU A 199 6.26 -10.16 -1.58
C LEU A 199 6.70 -11.20 -2.63
N GLY A 200 7.26 -12.32 -2.18
CA GLY A 200 7.66 -13.45 -3.00
C GLY A 200 6.54 -14.46 -3.22
N LYS A 201 6.87 -15.59 -3.84
CA LYS A 201 5.95 -16.75 -3.89
C LYS A 201 5.96 -17.42 -2.53
N GLY A 202 4.86 -17.35 -1.81
CA GLY A 202 4.64 -18.14 -0.59
C GLY A 202 4.48 -19.63 -0.88
N ASP A 203 4.49 -20.44 0.16
CA ASP A 203 4.22 -21.87 0.14
C ASP A 203 2.71 -22.14 0.25
N GLY A 204 1.96 -21.79 -0.79
CA GLY A 204 0.51 -22.00 -0.87
C GLY A 204 -0.28 -20.70 -1.05
N SER A 205 -1.61 -20.81 -1.12
CA SER A 205 -2.53 -19.69 -1.37
C SER A 205 -2.83 -18.81 -0.14
N GLU A 206 -2.41 -19.23 1.05
CA GLU A 206 -2.68 -18.53 2.33
C GLU A 206 -1.43 -18.13 3.09
N ALA A 207 -0.27 -18.04 2.42
CA ALA A 207 0.97 -17.64 3.06
C ALA A 207 0.81 -16.28 3.76
N ASP A 208 1.20 -16.23 5.03
CA ASP A 208 1.16 -15.02 5.84
C ASP A 208 2.17 -13.96 5.35
N LEU A 209 2.01 -12.70 5.81
CA LEU A 209 2.87 -11.60 5.39
C LEU A 209 4.36 -11.90 5.62
N ARG A 210 4.70 -12.60 6.70
CA ARG A 210 6.07 -12.96 7.07
C ARG A 210 6.69 -13.90 6.03
N ALA A 211 6.00 -14.98 5.68
CA ALA A 211 6.46 -15.94 4.68
C ALA A 211 6.64 -15.27 3.30
N LEU A 212 5.68 -14.42 2.91
CA LEU A 212 5.73 -13.70 1.64
C LEU A 212 6.92 -12.73 1.58
N VAL A 213 7.17 -11.96 2.65
CA VAL A 213 8.30 -11.03 2.72
C VAL A 213 9.63 -11.77 2.71
N ALA A 214 9.75 -12.88 3.45
CA ALA A 214 10.96 -13.70 3.45
C ALA A 214 11.33 -14.25 2.06
N ALA A 215 10.33 -14.56 1.23
CA ALA A 215 10.52 -15.05 -0.14
C ALA A 215 10.82 -13.94 -1.17
N ALA A 216 10.69 -12.66 -0.82
CA ALA A 216 10.83 -11.55 -1.74
C ALA A 216 12.30 -11.20 -2.06
N GLY A 217 12.50 -10.56 -3.21
CA GLY A 217 13.79 -9.95 -3.57
C GLY A 217 14.05 -8.69 -2.75
N THR A 218 15.32 -8.30 -2.60
CA THR A 218 15.67 -7.03 -1.95
C THR A 218 15.30 -5.83 -2.82
N THR A 219 15.13 -4.66 -2.19
CA THR A 219 14.85 -3.40 -2.88
C THR A 219 15.61 -2.23 -2.24
N LYS A 220 15.74 -1.14 -3.00
CA LYS A 220 16.26 0.12 -2.45
C LYS A 220 15.18 0.82 -1.64
N PHE A 221 15.55 1.27 -0.45
CA PHE A 221 14.62 1.89 0.50
C PHE A 221 13.97 3.19 -0.01
N GLY A 222 14.63 3.94 -0.90
CA GLY A 222 14.04 5.12 -1.55
C GLY A 222 14.25 6.39 -0.74
N CYS A 223 13.23 6.83 0.00
CA CYS A 223 13.31 7.99 0.88
C CYS A 223 14.11 7.64 2.16
N PRO A 224 15.22 8.31 2.49
CA PRO A 224 16.05 7.93 3.63
C PRO A 224 15.48 8.35 4.99
N GLU A 225 14.69 9.44 5.03
CA GLU A 225 14.07 9.99 6.23
C GLU A 225 12.82 10.81 5.86
N GLY A 226 11.81 10.82 6.71
CA GLY A 226 10.66 11.71 6.57
C GLY A 226 9.83 11.81 7.85
N ILE A 227 8.98 12.84 7.93
CA ILE A 227 8.06 13.08 9.03
C ILE A 227 6.88 12.12 8.94
N VAL A 228 6.56 11.43 10.03
CA VAL A 228 5.29 10.72 10.20
C VAL A 228 4.22 11.75 10.52
N ASP A 229 3.49 12.16 9.50
CA ASP A 229 2.61 13.31 9.59
C ASP A 229 1.37 13.04 10.45
N GLU A 230 0.88 14.07 11.15
CA GLU A 230 -0.34 14.01 11.97
C GLU A 230 -1.59 14.32 11.15
N ALA A 231 -2.77 13.98 11.66
CA ALA A 231 -4.02 14.35 10.99
C ALA A 231 -4.19 15.87 10.86
N GLY A 232 -4.66 16.31 9.69
CA GLY A 232 -4.83 17.71 9.37
C GLY A 232 -3.59 18.32 8.73
N LEU A 233 -3.79 19.35 7.91
CA LEU A 233 -2.71 20.03 7.20
C LEU A 233 -1.82 20.80 8.17
N GLN A 234 -0.51 20.71 7.99
CA GLN A 234 0.49 21.34 8.86
C GLN A 234 1.17 22.57 8.24
#